data_AF-A0A7X7J7C5-F1
#
_entry.id   AF-A0A7X7J7C5-F1
#
_cell.length_a   1.000
_cell.length_b   1.000
_cell.length_c   1.000
_cell.angle_alpha   90.00
_cell.angle_beta   90.00
_cell.angle_gamma   90.00
#
_symmetry.space_group_name_H-M   'P 1'
#
loop_
_entity.id
_entity.type
_entity.pdbx_description
1 polymer ?
#
loop_
_entity_poly.entity_id
_entity_poly.type
_entity_poly.pdbx_seq_one_letter_code
_entity_poly.pdbx_strand_id
1 'polypeptide(L)'
;MARRIPLLVLLVVVLSGCSVYRVSSRDTSLAFHPPKTSGDQVLYFEKIDRPYEMIGVVSVSAERDRSRDFILEQMRREAAIMGADAITGVRESDSSGPLGLRVKYQADMVVFP
;
A
#
# COMPACT_ATOMS: atom_id res chain seq x y z
N MET A 1 37.33 40.87 20.62
CA MET A 1 36.40 39.70 20.61
C MET A 1 35.36 39.70 19.46
N ALA A 2 35.28 40.72 18.59
CA ALA A 2 34.22 40.84 17.58
C ALA A 2 34.40 40.05 16.26
N ARG A 3 35.56 39.43 16.02
CA ARG A 3 35.90 38.83 14.71
C ARG A 3 35.31 37.43 14.47
N ARG A 4 34.73 36.79 15.50
CA ARG A 4 34.16 35.42 15.43
C ARG A 4 32.64 35.39 15.17
N ILE A 5 31.97 36.52 15.33
CA ILE A 5 30.52 36.67 15.15
C ILE A 5 30.08 36.45 13.68
N PRO A 6 30.74 37.03 12.65
CA PRO A 6 30.29 36.80 11.27
C PRO A 6 30.47 35.35 10.82
N LEU A 7 31.45 34.63 11.39
CA LEU A 7 31.71 33.23 11.10
C LEU A 7 30.57 32.32 11.61
N LEU A 8 30.03 32.62 12.79
CA LEU A 8 28.92 31.86 13.39
C LEU A 8 27.61 32.06 12.61
N VAL A 9 27.35 33.28 12.14
CA VAL A 9 26.14 33.57 11.33
C VAL A 9 26.19 32.83 10.00
N LEU A 10 27.35 32.81 9.33
CA LEU A 10 27.52 32.07 8.08
C LEU A 10 27.29 30.56 8.26
N LEU A 11 27.76 29.99 9.37
CA LEU A 11 27.62 28.57 9.67
C LEU A 11 26.14 28.15 9.81
N VAL A 12 25.33 28.97 10.48
CA VAL A 12 23.89 28.69 10.68
C VAL A 12 23.11 28.72 9.37
N VAL A 13 23.43 29.67 8.48
CA VAL A 13 22.78 29.78 7.16
C VAL A 13 23.09 28.56 6.28
N VAL A 14 24.33 28.08 6.28
CA VAL A 14 24.73 26.92 5.46
C VAL A 14 24.09 25.62 5.98
N LEU A 15 23.97 25.44 7.31
CA LEU A 15 23.37 24.24 7.91
C LEU A 15 21.85 24.16 7.70
N SER A 16 21.18 25.30 7.51
CA SER A 16 19.71 25.35 7.29
C SER A 16 19.29 24.83 5.91
N GLY A 17 20.22 24.74 4.95
CA GLY A 17 19.95 24.29 3.57
C GLY A 17 19.97 22.78 3.34
N CYS A 18 20.42 21.98 4.33
CA CYS A 18 20.62 20.54 4.14
C CYS A 18 19.38 19.67 4.39
N SER A 19 18.26 20.22 4.87
CA SER A 19 17.01 19.47 4.96
C SER A 19 16.29 19.43 3.60
N VAL A 20 16.99 18.95 2.56
CA VAL A 20 16.34 18.57 1.31
C VAL A 20 15.54 17.31 1.62
N TYR A 21 14.24 17.49 1.86
CA TYR A 21 13.27 16.41 1.99
C TYR A 21 13.16 15.72 0.63
N ARG A 22 14.05 14.76 0.37
CA ARG A 22 13.96 13.89 -0.80
C ARG A 22 12.79 12.94 -0.59
N VAL A 23 11.63 13.32 -1.10
CA VAL A 23 10.53 12.37 -1.31
C VAL A 23 11.03 11.38 -2.36
N SER A 24 11.47 10.21 -1.91
CA SER A 24 11.78 9.09 -2.79
C SER A 24 10.45 8.48 -3.27
N SER A 25 9.77 9.17 -4.18
CA SER A 25 8.67 8.58 -4.95
C SER A 25 9.28 7.53 -5.87
N ARG A 26 9.17 6.26 -5.48
CA ARG A 26 9.55 5.13 -6.33
C ARG A 26 8.47 5.00 -7.40
N ASP A 27 8.79 5.35 -8.64
CA ASP A 27 7.93 5.10 -9.79
C ASP A 27 7.78 3.58 -9.99
N THR A 28 6.70 2.99 -9.47
CA THR A 28 6.29 1.60 -9.73
C THR A 28 5.46 1.48 -11.01
N SER A 29 5.44 2.52 -11.86
CA SER A 29 4.57 2.62 -13.05
C SER A 29 5.01 1.79 -14.27
N LEU A 30 6.09 1.00 -14.17
CA LEU A 30 6.69 0.30 -15.31
C LEU A 30 6.51 -1.24 -15.32
N ALA A 31 6.06 -1.85 -14.23
CA ALA A 31 5.82 -3.30 -14.20
C ALA A 31 4.39 -3.59 -14.69
N PHE A 32 4.24 -3.89 -15.98
CA PHE A 32 2.96 -4.34 -16.52
C PHE A 32 2.71 -5.78 -16.09
N HIS A 33 1.74 -5.99 -15.20
CA HIS A 33 1.26 -7.30 -14.81
C HIS A 33 -0.02 -7.64 -15.60
N PRO A 34 -0.02 -8.70 -16.42
CA PRO A 34 -1.20 -9.04 -17.20
C PRO A 34 -2.35 -9.45 -16.27
N PRO A 35 -3.58 -9.01 -16.53
CA PRO A 35 -4.74 -9.41 -15.74
C PRO A 35 -4.92 -10.93 -15.80
N LYS A 36 -5.36 -11.52 -14.68
CA LYS A 36 -5.71 -12.93 -14.58
C LYS A 36 -7.14 -13.16 -15.10
N THR A 37 -7.41 -14.36 -15.60
CA THR A 37 -8.73 -14.70 -16.18
C THR A 37 -9.82 -14.86 -15.12
N SER A 38 -9.45 -15.20 -13.89
CA SER A 38 -10.37 -15.35 -12.77
C SER A 38 -9.72 -15.02 -11.43
N GLY A 39 -10.55 -14.64 -10.45
CA GLY A 39 -10.11 -14.42 -9.07
C GLY A 39 -9.53 -15.67 -8.40
N ASP A 40 -9.91 -16.88 -8.84
CA ASP A 40 -9.38 -18.13 -8.28
C ASP A 40 -7.89 -18.35 -8.56
N GLN A 41 -7.33 -17.64 -9.53
CA GLN A 41 -5.88 -17.65 -9.79
C GLN A 41 -5.09 -16.80 -8.79
N VAL A 42 -5.77 -15.94 -8.02
CA VAL A 42 -5.15 -15.12 -6.99
C VAL A 42 -5.21 -15.89 -5.67
N LEU A 43 -4.04 -16.16 -5.10
CA LEU A 43 -3.95 -16.87 -3.82
C LEU A 43 -4.15 -15.91 -2.64
N TYR A 44 -4.66 -16.43 -1.53
CA TYR A 44 -4.66 -15.72 -0.26
C TYR A 44 -3.60 -16.32 0.66
N PHE A 45 -2.73 -15.46 1.18
CA PHE A 45 -1.78 -15.82 2.23
C PHE A 45 -1.97 -14.90 3.42
N GLU A 46 -1.99 -15.46 4.63
CA GLU A 46 -1.98 -14.64 5.85
C GLU A 46 -0.60 -14.01 6.07
N LYS A 47 0.45 -14.76 5.73
CA LYS A 47 1.84 -14.32 5.74
C LYS A 47 2.60 -14.98 4.59
N ILE A 48 3.53 -14.25 3.99
CA ILE A 48 4.36 -14.73 2.89
C ILE A 48 5.82 -14.72 3.36
N ASP A 49 6.47 -15.88 3.35
CA ASP A 49 7.87 -16.04 3.80
C ASP A 49 8.88 -16.13 2.64
N ARG A 50 8.43 -15.95 1.39
CA ARG A 50 9.28 -15.87 0.19
C ARG A 50 9.40 -14.43 -0.31
N PRO A 51 10.42 -14.09 -1.11
CA PRO A 51 10.46 -12.80 -1.78
C PRO A 51 9.24 -12.57 -2.67
N TYR A 52 8.68 -11.36 -2.59
CA TYR A 52 7.55 -10.90 -3.40
C TYR A 52 7.69 -9.40 -3.66
N GLU A 53 7.01 -8.91 -4.70
CA GLU A 53 6.86 -7.50 -4.99
C GLU A 53 5.42 -7.07 -4.70
N MET A 54 5.26 -5.95 -3.98
CA MET A 54 3.94 -5.35 -3.75
C MET A 54 3.58 -4.46 -4.94
N ILE A 55 2.50 -4.81 -5.63
CA ILE A 55 2.03 -4.07 -6.81
C ILE A 55 0.94 -3.05 -6.49
N GLY A 56 0.33 -3.15 -5.30
CA GLY A 56 -0.65 -2.18 -4.83
C GLY A 56 -1.47 -2.67 -3.64
N VAL A 57 -2.54 -1.93 -3.33
CA VAL A 57 -3.50 -2.27 -2.27
C VAL A 57 -4.88 -2.40 -2.87
N VAL A 58 -5.56 -3.53 -2.61
CA VAL A 58 -6.96 -3.74 -2.96
C VAL A 58 -7.85 -3.34 -1.79
N SER A 59 -8.99 -2.71 -2.09
CA SER A 59 -9.95 -2.26 -1.08
C SER A 59 -11.36 -2.64 -1.47
N VAL A 60 -12.08 -3.31 -0.57
CA VAL A 60 -13.47 -3.74 -0.78
C VAL A 60 -14.33 -3.23 0.38
N SER A 61 -15.48 -2.62 0.06
CA SER A 61 -16.45 -2.17 1.05
C SER A 61 -17.69 -3.04 1.03
N ALA A 62 -17.95 -3.75 2.12
CA ALA A 62 -19.08 -4.68 2.24
C ALA A 62 -19.94 -4.37 3.46
N GLU A 63 -21.13 -4.94 3.50
CA GLU A 63 -22.00 -4.90 4.68
C GLU A 63 -21.41 -5.74 5.82
N ARG A 64 -21.69 -5.36 7.09
CA ARG A 64 -21.16 -6.03 8.29
C ARG A 64 -21.50 -7.52 8.39
N ASP A 65 -22.59 -7.96 7.76
CA ASP A 65 -23.11 -9.32 7.85
C ASP A 65 -22.49 -10.29 6.84
N ARG A 66 -21.62 -9.80 5.95
CA ARG A 66 -21.01 -10.62 4.92
C ARG A 66 -19.93 -11.52 5.47
N SER A 67 -19.87 -12.75 4.96
CA SER A 67 -18.85 -13.72 5.35
C SER A 67 -17.46 -13.29 4.88
N ARG A 68 -16.42 -13.67 5.63
CA ARG A 68 -15.03 -13.42 5.25
C ARG A 68 -14.71 -13.99 3.86
N ASP A 69 -15.25 -15.16 3.51
CA ASP A 69 -15.02 -15.78 2.21
C ASP A 69 -15.57 -14.95 1.06
N PHE A 70 -16.75 -14.34 1.24
CA PHE A 70 -17.31 -13.42 0.26
C PHE A 70 -16.39 -12.20 0.06
N ILE A 71 -15.86 -11.63 1.15
CA ILE A 71 -14.89 -10.51 1.07
C ILE A 71 -13.62 -10.93 0.32
N LEU A 72 -13.05 -12.08 0.69
CA LEU A 72 -11.84 -12.60 0.05
C LEU A 72 -12.06 -12.89 -1.43
N GLU A 73 -13.22 -13.40 -1.81
CA GLU A 73 -13.58 -13.61 -3.21
C GLU A 73 -13.63 -12.30 -3.99
N GLN A 74 -14.27 -11.26 -3.45
CA GLN A 74 -14.31 -9.94 -4.08
C GLN A 74 -12.90 -9.34 -4.20
N MET A 75 -12.10 -9.41 -3.13
CA MET A 75 -10.71 -8.94 -3.16
C MET A 75 -9.86 -9.66 -4.21
N ARG A 76 -10.03 -10.98 -4.34
CA ARG A 76 -9.33 -11.79 -5.34
C ARG A 76 -9.74 -11.41 -6.77
N ARG A 77 -11.02 -11.12 -7.01
CA ARG A 77 -11.49 -10.65 -8.33
C ARG A 77 -10.87 -9.31 -8.71
N GLU A 78 -10.85 -8.35 -7.80
CA GLU A 78 -10.22 -7.04 -8.04
C GLU A 78 -8.70 -7.18 -8.23
N ALA A 79 -8.05 -8.00 -7.41
CA ALA A 79 -6.62 -8.25 -7.53
C ALA A 79 -6.25 -8.99 -8.84
N ALA A 80 -7.13 -9.86 -9.34
CA ALA A 80 -6.96 -10.53 -10.64
C ALA A 80 -6.95 -9.53 -11.80
N ILE A 81 -7.82 -8.53 -11.77
CA ILE A 81 -7.85 -7.46 -12.77
C ILE A 81 -6.54 -6.66 -12.77
N MET A 82 -5.91 -6.51 -11.60
CA MET A 82 -4.62 -5.84 -11.44
C MET A 82 -3.41 -6.75 -11.68
N GLY A 83 -3.62 -8.02 -12.06
CA GLY A 83 -2.54 -8.95 -12.39
C GLY A 83 -1.77 -9.49 -11.18
N ALA A 84 -2.34 -9.38 -9.97
CA ALA A 84 -1.72 -9.93 -8.75
C ALA A 84 -1.65 -11.47 -8.82
N ASP A 85 -0.64 -12.04 -8.17
CA ASP A 85 -0.57 -13.50 -7.94
C ASP A 85 -1.17 -13.86 -6.59
N ALA A 86 -1.08 -12.97 -5.61
CA ALA A 86 -1.66 -13.19 -4.30
C ALA A 86 -2.11 -11.89 -3.61
N ILE A 87 -2.98 -12.04 -2.63
CA ILE A 87 -3.34 -11.03 -1.64
C ILE A 87 -2.88 -11.45 -0.25
N THR A 88 -2.39 -10.50 0.55
CA THR A 88 -1.91 -10.74 1.91
C THR A 88 -2.25 -9.59 2.84
N GLY A 89 -2.11 -9.80 4.15
CA GLY A 89 -2.26 -8.73 5.15
C GLY A 89 -3.65 -8.10 5.16
N VAL A 90 -4.70 -8.93 5.05
CA VAL A 90 -6.09 -8.46 5.07
C VAL A 90 -6.37 -7.77 6.40
N ARG A 91 -6.77 -6.50 6.32
CA ARG A 91 -7.06 -5.62 7.44
C ARG A 91 -8.47 -5.07 7.31
N GLU A 92 -9.17 -5.04 8.43
CA GLU A 92 -10.42 -4.31 8.57
C GLU A 92 -10.11 -2.85 8.92
N SER A 93 -10.70 -1.92 8.17
CA SER A 93 -10.71 -0.49 8.48
C SER A 93 -12.09 -0.13 9.02
N ASP A 94 -12.12 0.78 9.99
CA ASP A 94 -13.34 1.21 10.68
C ASP A 94 -14.49 1.54 9.71
N SER A 95 -15.70 1.30 10.22
CA SER A 95 -16.94 1.36 9.46
C SER A 95 -17.11 2.68 8.72
N SER A 96 -17.32 2.62 7.40
CA SER A 96 -17.54 3.80 6.57
C SER A 96 -19.04 3.98 6.30
N GLY A 97 -19.60 5.15 6.60
CA GLY A 97 -20.96 5.55 6.20
C GLY A 97 -21.87 5.99 7.35
N PRO A 98 -23.02 6.61 7.05
CA PRO A 98 -23.87 7.31 8.02
C PRO A 98 -24.53 6.42 9.09
N LEU A 99 -24.49 5.09 8.92
CA LEU A 99 -25.10 4.11 9.83
C LEU A 99 -24.10 3.08 10.38
N GLY A 100 -22.81 3.16 10.02
CA GLY A 100 -21.80 2.18 10.46
C GLY A 100 -22.04 0.73 9.96
N LEU A 101 -22.95 0.54 8.99
CA LEU A 101 -23.35 -0.78 8.49
C LEU A 101 -22.37 -1.35 7.46
N ARG A 102 -21.45 -0.53 6.93
CA ARG A 102 -20.45 -0.96 5.95
C ARG A 102 -19.07 -0.96 6.57
N VAL A 103 -18.34 -2.03 6.31
CA VAL A 103 -16.96 -2.24 6.72
C VAL A 103 -16.08 -2.21 5.49
N LYS A 104 -14.94 -1.55 5.61
CA LYS A 104 -13.95 -1.49 4.54
C LYS A 104 -12.83 -2.46 4.86
N TYR A 105 -12.51 -3.31 3.90
CA TYR A 105 -11.42 -4.28 4.02
C TYR A 105 -10.33 -3.90 3.03
N GLN A 106 -9.08 -4.00 3.46
CA GLN A 106 -7.90 -3.69 2.65
C GLN A 106 -6.92 -4.85 2.68
N ALA A 107 -6.26 -5.13 1.57
CA ALA A 107 -5.22 -6.15 1.48
C ALA A 107 -4.11 -5.70 0.52
N ASP A 108 -2.90 -6.18 0.78
CA ASP A 108 -1.75 -5.91 -0.06
C ASP A 108 -1.74 -6.92 -1.22
N MET A 109 -1.64 -6.43 -2.44
CA MET A 109 -1.53 -7.25 -3.64
C MET A 109 -0.07 -7.45 -3.98
N VAL A 110 0.29 -8.70 -4.27
CA VAL A 110 1.66 -9.08 -4.52
C VAL A 110 1.80 -9.96 -5.76
N VAL A 111 2.98 -9.90 -6.34
CA VAL A 111 3.44 -10.77 -7.43
C VAL A 111 4.72 -11.46 -7.00
N PHE A 112 4.90 -12.69 -7.49
CA PHE A 112 6.11 -13.45 -7.21
C PHE A 112 7.11 -13.33 -8.36
N PRO A 113 8.41 -13.20 -8.07
CA PRO A 113 9.46 -13.29 -9.07
C PRO A 113 9.62 -14.74 -9.59
#